data_AF-A0AAV8T4F9-F1
#
_entry.id   AF-A0AAV8T4F9-F1
#
_cell.length_a   1.000
_cell.length_b   1.000
_cell.length_c   1.000
_cell.angle_alpha   90.00
_cell.angle_beta   90.00
_cell.angle_gamma   90.00
#
_symmetry.space_group_name_H-M   'P 1'
#
loop_
_entity.id
_entity.type
_entity.pdbx_description
1 polymer ?
#
loop_
_entity_poly.entity_id
_entity_poly.type
_entity_poly.pdbx_seq_one_letter_code
_entity_poly.pdbx_strand_id
1 'polypeptide(L)'
;MLWVGRLIVLFQLVTAVLGWGKEGHYAVCKIAEDYLSEDALAAVKKLLPESAGGDLAAVCSWADEIRFHYHWSSALHFADTPDFKCNYGYCRDCHDSSGHKDRCVTGAILNYTAQLTSTNQDFVLELKSNLTEALMFLSHFIGDVHQPLHVGFLGDLGGNSIIVRWYRRKTNLHHNLLEPQAAHAVQQLLPYEVKGDLSAYCVWPDQVRHWYKYRWTSSLHFIDTPDKACTFDYSRDCVKDMCVAGAIQNFTSQLLHYREGSTDRRYNLTEALMFLSHFMGDIHQPMHVGFTSDEGGNTIELRWFRHKSNLHHVWDREIILTALKDYYENDMDLLQQAIEGNFTDGIWYDDVSSWKDCDNLLSCPTKYAAESISIACKWAYKGVNEGATLADEYFDSRMPIVMKRIAQGGVRLAMFLNQIFGDADEGLASPT
;
A
#
# COMPACT_ATOMS: atom_id res chain seq x y z
N MET A 1 -45.75 14.18 38.29
CA MET A 1 -45.76 13.44 37.02
C MET A 1 -44.95 14.22 36.00
N LEU A 2 -43.92 13.53 35.51
CA LEU A 2 -42.95 13.82 34.46
C LEU A 2 -43.38 14.85 33.38
N TRP A 3 -42.62 15.94 33.25
CA TRP A 3 -42.51 16.66 31.99
C TRP A 3 -41.24 16.20 31.27
N VAL A 4 -41.45 15.49 30.16
CA VAL A 4 -40.41 14.85 29.35
C VAL A 4 -39.71 15.93 28.52
N GLY A 5 -38.42 16.16 28.78
CA GLY A 5 -37.55 16.89 27.87
C GLY A 5 -37.27 16.06 26.62
N ARG A 6 -37.63 16.58 25.44
CA ARG A 6 -37.11 16.07 24.17
C ARG A 6 -35.82 16.81 23.86
N LEU A 7 -34.69 16.22 24.26
CA LEU A 7 -33.39 16.59 23.71
C LEU A 7 -33.26 15.86 22.37
N ILE A 8 -33.48 16.58 21.27
CA ILE A 8 -33.12 16.10 19.93
C ILE A 8 -31.60 16.25 19.85
N VAL A 9 -30.88 15.16 20.11
CA VAL A 9 -29.46 15.05 19.78
C VAL A 9 -29.40 14.82 18.27
N LEU A 10 -29.19 15.88 17.51
CA LEU A 10 -28.74 15.76 16.11
C LEU A 10 -27.35 15.12 16.16
N PHE A 11 -27.25 13.83 15.85
CA PHE A 11 -25.99 13.21 15.46
C PHE A 11 -25.57 13.89 14.16
N GLN A 12 -24.69 14.89 14.25
CA GLN A 12 -23.91 15.29 13.10
C GLN A 12 -23.00 14.11 12.78
N LEU A 13 -23.34 13.38 11.72
CA LEU A 13 -22.42 12.55 10.99
C LEU A 13 -21.23 13.43 10.62
N VAL A 14 -20.13 13.29 11.34
CA VAL A 14 -18.85 13.86 10.93
C VAL A 14 -18.44 13.05 9.71
N THR A 15 -18.75 13.57 8.53
CA THR A 15 -18.18 13.06 7.29
C THR A 15 -16.67 13.14 7.42
N ALA A 16 -15.99 12.01 7.32
CA ALA A 16 -14.57 11.98 7.11
C ALA A 16 -14.26 12.89 5.92
N VAL A 17 -13.44 13.92 6.14
CA VAL A 17 -12.88 14.70 5.03
C VAL A 17 -11.79 13.82 4.44
N LEU A 18 -12.20 12.94 3.54
CA LEU A 18 -11.30 12.27 2.62
C LEU A 18 -10.71 13.38 1.73
N GLY A 19 -9.38 13.42 1.57
CA GLY A 19 -8.79 14.15 0.45
C GLY A 19 -9.48 13.68 -0.83
N TRP A 20 -9.69 14.58 -1.79
CA TRP A 20 -10.37 14.24 -3.04
C TRP A 20 -9.59 13.14 -3.77
N GLY A 21 -10.07 11.90 -3.65
CA GLY A 21 -9.66 10.79 -4.48
C GLY A 21 -10.63 10.63 -5.65
N LYS A 22 -10.81 9.39 -6.11
CA LYS A 22 -11.77 9.05 -7.17
C LYS A 22 -13.18 9.60 -6.90
N GLU A 23 -13.60 9.57 -5.64
CA GLU A 23 -14.90 10.01 -5.16
C GLU A 23 -15.08 11.53 -5.26
N GLY A 24 -14.00 12.29 -5.03
CA GLY A 24 -13.99 13.75 -5.14
C GLY A 24 -14.17 14.20 -6.58
N HIS A 25 -13.37 13.64 -7.50
CA HIS A 25 -13.50 13.90 -8.93
C HIS A 25 -14.87 13.47 -9.48
N TYR A 26 -15.38 12.30 -9.04
CA TYR A 26 -16.72 11.87 -9.37
C TYR A 26 -17.77 12.89 -8.93
N ALA A 27 -17.72 13.36 -7.67
CA ALA A 27 -18.68 14.31 -7.14
C ALA A 27 -18.65 15.67 -7.86
N VAL A 28 -17.47 16.21 -8.14
CA VAL A 28 -17.31 17.46 -8.90
C VAL A 28 -17.99 17.36 -10.26
N CYS A 29 -17.75 16.27 -10.98
CA CYS A 29 -18.36 16.07 -12.28
C CYS A 29 -19.85 15.75 -12.24
N LYS A 30 -20.31 15.08 -11.19
CA LYS A 30 -21.74 14.83 -11.02
C LYS A 30 -22.51 16.12 -10.80
N ILE A 31 -21.96 17.00 -9.96
CA ILE A 31 -22.50 18.34 -9.76
C ILE A 31 -22.42 19.13 -11.09
N ALA A 32 -21.30 19.06 -11.81
CA ALA A 32 -21.18 19.79 -13.08
C ALA A 32 -22.23 19.34 -14.11
N GLU A 33 -22.47 18.03 -14.25
CA GLU A 33 -23.46 17.45 -15.16
C GLU A 33 -24.88 17.98 -14.91
N ASP A 34 -25.29 18.08 -13.64
CA ASP A 34 -26.62 18.57 -13.24
C ASP A 34 -26.84 20.07 -13.56
N TYR A 35 -25.76 20.83 -13.78
CA TYR A 35 -25.81 22.26 -14.09
C TYR A 35 -25.56 22.58 -15.57
N LEU A 36 -25.35 21.57 -16.42
CA LEU A 36 -25.23 21.78 -17.86
C LEU A 36 -26.56 22.22 -18.47
N SER A 37 -26.52 23.16 -19.41
CA SER A 37 -27.67 23.45 -20.28
C SER A 37 -28.01 22.23 -21.13
N GLU A 38 -29.24 22.15 -21.66
CA GLU A 38 -29.66 21.03 -22.50
C GLU A 38 -28.71 20.81 -23.70
N ASP A 39 -28.31 21.90 -24.36
CA ASP A 39 -27.37 21.85 -25.49
C ASP A 39 -25.97 21.37 -25.07
N ALA A 40 -25.47 21.82 -23.92
CA ALA A 40 -24.17 21.43 -23.40
C ALA A 40 -24.15 19.97 -22.95
N LEU A 41 -25.21 19.51 -22.27
CA LEU A 41 -25.38 18.11 -21.87
C LEU A 41 -25.44 17.18 -23.09
N ALA A 42 -26.15 17.58 -24.14
CA ALA A 42 -26.20 16.84 -25.40
C ALA A 42 -24.83 16.76 -26.08
N ALA A 43 -24.05 17.85 -26.08
CA ALA A 43 -22.69 17.87 -26.61
C ALA A 43 -21.74 16.97 -25.80
N VAL A 44 -21.79 17.05 -24.46
CA VAL A 44 -21.02 16.20 -23.54
C VAL A 44 -21.32 14.73 -23.80
N LYS A 45 -22.60 14.33 -23.81
CA LYS A 45 -23.01 12.94 -24.07
C LYS A 45 -22.56 12.41 -25.43
N LYS A 46 -22.42 13.27 -26.44
CA LYS A 46 -21.91 12.90 -27.76
C LYS A 46 -20.39 12.63 -27.77
N LEU A 47 -19.66 13.27 -26.87
CA LEU A 47 -18.21 13.12 -26.70
C LEU A 47 -17.84 11.99 -25.73
N LEU A 48 -18.68 11.66 -24.76
CA LEU A 48 -18.39 10.59 -23.80
C LEU A 48 -18.19 9.22 -24.51
N PRO A 49 -17.24 8.39 -24.03
CA PRO A 49 -17.08 7.02 -24.51
C PRO A 49 -18.27 6.15 -24.11
N GLU A 50 -18.53 5.07 -24.84
CA GLU A 50 -19.63 4.14 -24.55
C GLU A 50 -19.55 3.56 -23.12
N SER A 51 -18.34 3.34 -22.63
CA SER A 51 -18.08 2.83 -21.27
C SER A 51 -18.59 3.76 -20.17
N ALA A 52 -18.78 5.05 -20.44
CA ALA A 52 -19.31 6.02 -19.49
C ALA A 52 -20.83 5.88 -19.28
N GLY A 53 -21.54 5.14 -20.14
CA GLY A 53 -23.00 5.00 -20.05
C GLY A 53 -23.77 6.33 -20.17
N GLY A 54 -23.11 7.38 -20.70
CA GLY A 54 -23.67 8.73 -20.78
C GLY A 54 -23.58 9.55 -19.49
N ASP A 55 -22.79 9.11 -18.50
CA ASP A 55 -22.53 9.82 -17.23
C ASP A 55 -21.10 10.41 -17.24
N LEU A 56 -20.99 11.74 -17.16
CA LEU A 56 -19.71 12.44 -17.10
C LEU A 56 -18.90 12.03 -15.85
N ALA A 57 -19.55 11.79 -14.72
CA ALA A 57 -18.87 11.43 -13.48
C ALA A 57 -18.12 10.10 -13.59
N ALA A 58 -18.59 9.18 -14.45
CA ALA A 58 -17.97 7.87 -14.66
C ALA A 58 -16.55 7.96 -15.25
N VAL A 59 -16.18 9.07 -15.89
CA VAL A 59 -14.87 9.27 -16.52
C VAL A 59 -13.99 10.28 -15.79
N CYS A 60 -14.46 10.92 -14.73
CA CYS A 60 -13.72 12.03 -14.11
C CYS A 60 -12.51 11.64 -13.28
N SER A 61 -12.34 10.36 -12.97
CA SER A 61 -11.09 9.82 -12.39
C SER A 61 -10.12 9.29 -13.45
N TRP A 62 -10.51 9.30 -14.73
CA TRP A 62 -9.72 8.68 -15.79
C TRP A 62 -8.32 9.31 -15.96
N ALA A 63 -8.17 10.62 -15.75
CA ALA A 63 -6.86 11.26 -15.91
C ALA A 63 -5.84 10.76 -14.87
N ASP A 64 -6.27 10.45 -13.64
CA ASP A 64 -5.43 9.80 -12.64
C ASP A 64 -4.99 8.40 -13.06
N GLU A 65 -5.85 7.68 -13.79
CA GLU A 65 -5.54 6.34 -14.29
C GLU A 65 -4.59 6.42 -15.50
N ILE A 66 -4.80 7.37 -16.41
CA ILE A 66 -4.04 7.47 -17.66
C ILE A 66 -2.68 8.14 -17.49
N ARG A 67 -2.45 8.95 -16.44
CA ARG A 67 -1.14 9.61 -16.22
C ARG A 67 0.02 8.64 -16.05
N PHE A 68 -0.28 7.37 -15.76
CA PHE A 68 0.70 6.28 -15.71
C PHE A 68 1.00 5.66 -17.09
N HIS A 69 0.18 5.93 -18.11
CA HIS A 69 0.40 5.55 -19.52
C HIS A 69 0.92 6.74 -20.32
N TYR A 70 0.37 7.92 -20.02
CA TYR A 70 0.77 9.22 -20.54
C TYR A 70 1.57 9.95 -19.48
N HIS A 71 2.80 9.50 -19.22
CA HIS A 71 3.68 10.11 -18.20
C HIS A 71 3.89 11.61 -18.37
N TRP A 72 3.70 12.13 -19.59
CA TRP A 72 3.74 13.56 -19.84
C TRP A 72 2.61 14.34 -19.16
N SER A 73 1.47 13.68 -18.84
CA SER A 73 0.32 14.31 -18.20
C SER A 73 0.44 14.38 -16.68
N SER A 74 1.37 13.66 -16.04
CA SER A 74 1.51 13.67 -14.57
C SER A 74 1.75 15.08 -14.01
N ALA A 75 2.58 15.88 -14.69
CA ALA A 75 2.82 17.27 -14.29
C ALA A 75 1.59 18.18 -14.46
N LEU A 76 0.58 17.76 -15.22
CA LEU A 76 -0.63 18.53 -15.47
C LEU A 76 -1.64 18.45 -14.33
N HIS A 77 -1.43 17.60 -13.32
CA HIS A 77 -2.34 17.53 -12.16
C HIS A 77 -2.07 18.62 -11.11
N PHE A 78 -0.94 19.33 -11.22
CA PHE A 78 -0.45 20.22 -10.18
C PHE A 78 -0.14 21.62 -10.70
N ALA A 79 -0.15 22.61 -9.81
CA ALA A 79 0.47 23.91 -10.02
C ALA A 79 1.21 24.34 -8.76
N ASP A 80 2.53 24.16 -8.77
CA ASP A 80 3.35 24.47 -7.61
C ASP A 80 3.73 25.95 -7.56
N THR A 81 3.68 26.51 -6.36
CA THR A 81 4.02 27.91 -6.09
C THR A 81 5.29 27.99 -5.23
N PRO A 82 6.06 29.09 -5.32
CA PRO A 82 7.19 29.30 -4.41
C PRO A 82 6.75 29.28 -2.94
N ASP A 83 7.62 28.75 -2.09
CA ASP A 83 7.35 28.62 -0.66
C ASP A 83 6.91 29.93 -0.02
N PHE A 84 5.91 29.83 0.86
CA PHE A 84 5.32 30.94 1.61
C PHE A 84 4.70 32.03 0.74
N LYS A 85 4.53 31.79 -0.56
CA LYS A 85 3.91 32.72 -1.50
C LYS A 85 2.47 32.31 -1.77
N CYS A 86 1.55 32.81 -0.95
CA CYS A 86 0.11 32.55 -1.08
C CYS A 86 -0.54 33.32 -2.25
N ASN A 87 0.03 33.24 -3.45
CA ASN A 87 -0.60 33.67 -4.69
C ASN A 87 -0.14 32.80 -5.85
N TYR A 88 -1.04 32.61 -6.80
CA TYR A 88 -0.72 31.97 -8.07
C TYR A 88 -0.44 33.02 -9.14
N GLY A 89 0.64 32.83 -9.89
CA GLY A 89 0.98 33.65 -11.05
C GLY A 89 1.38 32.77 -12.23
N TYR A 90 0.53 32.70 -13.25
CA TYR A 90 0.68 31.78 -14.39
C TYR A 90 2.09 31.73 -14.99
N CYS A 91 2.66 32.88 -15.37
CA CYS A 91 3.99 32.94 -15.99
C CYS A 91 5.14 32.49 -15.06
N ARG A 92 4.91 32.50 -13.75
CA ARG A 92 5.89 32.15 -12.72
C ARG A 92 5.76 30.69 -12.31
N ASP A 93 4.53 30.20 -12.16
CA ASP A 93 4.21 28.95 -11.47
C ASP A 93 3.76 27.83 -12.42
N CYS A 94 3.30 28.15 -13.64
CA CYS A 94 2.86 27.12 -14.57
C CYS A 94 4.04 26.51 -15.32
N HIS A 95 4.72 25.57 -14.68
CA HIS A 95 5.78 24.78 -15.28
C HIS A 95 5.90 23.41 -14.62
N ASP A 96 6.52 22.46 -15.32
CA ASP A 96 6.88 21.16 -14.71
C ASP A 96 8.15 21.29 -13.84
N SER A 97 8.56 20.18 -13.21
CA SER A 97 9.77 20.10 -12.38
C SER A 97 11.07 20.40 -13.12
N SER A 98 11.06 20.31 -14.46
CA SER A 98 12.19 20.68 -15.32
C SER A 98 12.12 22.13 -15.81
N GLY A 99 11.10 22.89 -15.40
CA GLY A 99 10.89 24.29 -15.78
C GLY A 99 10.27 24.49 -17.16
N HIS A 100 9.71 23.45 -17.79
CA HIS A 100 8.98 23.62 -19.06
C HIS A 100 7.68 24.36 -18.80
N LYS A 101 7.52 25.53 -19.42
CA LYS A 101 6.33 26.38 -19.27
C LYS A 101 5.06 25.70 -19.76
N ASP A 102 3.93 26.16 -19.22
CA ASP A 102 2.57 25.73 -19.57
C ASP A 102 2.24 24.26 -19.19
N ARG A 103 3.17 23.57 -18.51
CA ARG A 103 2.99 22.20 -18.03
C ARG A 103 2.57 22.16 -16.57
N CYS A 104 1.35 22.64 -16.31
CA CYS A 104 0.69 22.62 -15.01
C CYS A 104 -0.83 22.47 -15.19
N VAL A 105 -1.58 22.29 -14.10
CA VAL A 105 -3.05 22.13 -14.12
C VAL A 105 -3.79 23.28 -14.78
N THR A 106 -3.40 24.53 -14.53
CA THR A 106 -4.06 25.68 -15.16
C THR A 106 -3.72 25.79 -16.66
N GLY A 107 -2.49 25.41 -17.06
CA GLY A 107 -2.09 25.35 -18.47
C GLY A 107 -2.85 24.24 -19.22
N ALA A 108 -3.05 23.09 -18.57
CA ALA A 108 -3.88 22.02 -19.08
C ALA A 108 -5.34 22.45 -19.25
N ILE A 109 -5.93 23.11 -18.23
CA ILE A 109 -7.29 23.66 -18.32
C ILE A 109 -7.41 24.62 -19.52
N LEU A 110 -6.45 25.54 -19.69
CA LEU A 110 -6.44 26.46 -20.83
C LEU A 110 -6.36 25.72 -22.18
N ASN A 111 -5.47 24.74 -22.29
CA ASN A 111 -5.28 23.96 -23.51
C ASN A 111 -6.55 23.17 -23.88
N TYR A 112 -7.09 22.35 -22.97
CA TYR A 112 -8.25 21.51 -23.27
C TYR A 112 -9.53 22.32 -23.43
N THR A 113 -9.67 23.46 -22.73
CA THR A 113 -10.75 24.42 -23.00
C THR A 113 -10.64 24.98 -24.41
N ALA A 114 -9.44 25.38 -24.86
CA ALA A 114 -9.25 25.88 -26.22
C ALA A 114 -9.57 24.83 -27.28
N GLN A 115 -9.19 23.56 -27.07
CA GLN A 115 -9.53 22.46 -27.97
C GLN A 115 -11.05 22.29 -28.11
N LEU A 116 -11.78 22.27 -26.99
CA LEU A 116 -13.25 22.16 -26.98
C LEU A 116 -13.97 23.40 -27.53
N THR A 117 -13.33 24.57 -27.50
CA THR A 117 -13.92 25.82 -28.03
C THR A 117 -13.63 26.01 -29.52
N SER A 118 -12.52 25.44 -30.02
CA SER A 118 -12.03 25.62 -31.40
C SER A 118 -12.83 24.87 -32.48
N THR A 119 -13.92 24.18 -32.11
CA THR A 119 -14.78 23.46 -33.05
C THR A 119 -15.56 24.40 -33.97
N ASN A 120 -14.98 24.67 -35.14
CA ASN A 120 -15.71 25.10 -36.32
C ASN A 120 -16.37 23.86 -36.97
N GLN A 121 -17.62 24.00 -37.44
CA GLN A 121 -18.30 22.97 -38.23
C GLN A 121 -17.48 22.71 -39.50
N ASP A 122 -16.76 21.57 -39.54
CA ASP A 122 -16.37 20.77 -40.72
C ASP A 122 -14.97 20.13 -40.57
N PHE A 123 -14.84 19.00 -39.84
CA PHE A 123 -14.07 17.81 -40.30
C PHE A 123 -14.08 16.60 -39.32
N VAL A 124 -14.51 15.47 -39.90
CA VAL A 124 -14.21 14.02 -39.72
C VAL A 124 -13.50 13.49 -38.45
N LEU A 125 -14.18 12.51 -37.81
CA LEU A 125 -13.81 11.40 -36.90
C LEU A 125 -12.48 11.43 -36.11
N GLU A 126 -11.35 11.83 -36.68
CA GLU A 126 -10.05 11.93 -36.02
C GLU A 126 -10.04 13.05 -34.95
N LEU A 127 -10.81 14.12 -35.19
CA LEU A 127 -11.04 15.17 -34.20
C LEU A 127 -11.87 14.69 -33.00
N LYS A 128 -12.76 13.69 -33.19
CA LYS A 128 -13.68 13.24 -32.14
C LYS A 128 -12.92 12.58 -30.98
N SER A 129 -11.92 11.75 -31.27
CA SER A 129 -11.10 11.10 -30.25
C SER A 129 -10.33 12.12 -29.41
N ASN A 130 -9.79 13.14 -30.05
CA ASN A 130 -9.07 14.21 -29.37
C ASN A 130 -10.00 15.04 -28.46
N LEU A 131 -11.23 15.32 -28.91
CA LEU A 131 -12.22 16.06 -28.11
C LEU A 131 -12.79 15.25 -26.94
N THR A 132 -12.96 13.93 -27.08
CA THR A 132 -13.33 13.04 -25.96
C THR A 132 -12.26 13.09 -24.88
N GLU A 133 -10.99 12.94 -25.27
CA GLU A 133 -9.86 12.99 -24.35
C GLU A 133 -9.72 14.38 -23.71
N ALA A 134 -9.89 15.46 -24.49
CA ALA A 134 -9.90 16.82 -23.97
C ALA A 134 -11.01 17.07 -22.94
N LEU A 135 -12.22 16.55 -23.18
CA LEU A 135 -13.33 16.62 -22.22
C LEU A 135 -12.98 15.89 -20.93
N MET A 136 -12.44 14.67 -21.04
CA MET A 136 -12.10 13.84 -19.89
C MET A 136 -10.99 14.49 -19.05
N PHE A 137 -9.91 14.97 -19.68
CA PHE A 137 -8.87 15.73 -18.99
C PHE A 137 -9.39 17.02 -18.36
N LEU A 138 -10.14 17.84 -19.11
CA LEU A 138 -10.68 19.10 -18.57
C LEU A 138 -11.57 18.84 -17.35
N SER A 139 -12.46 17.86 -17.43
CA SER A 139 -13.37 17.52 -16.33
C SER A 139 -12.64 17.11 -15.05
N HIS A 140 -11.52 16.38 -15.19
CA HIS A 140 -10.66 16.00 -14.08
C HIS A 140 -9.87 17.19 -13.52
N PHE A 141 -9.20 17.97 -14.38
CA PHE A 141 -8.33 19.07 -13.96
C PHE A 141 -9.08 20.22 -13.30
N ILE A 142 -10.37 20.41 -13.62
CA ILE A 142 -11.24 21.30 -12.85
C ILE A 142 -11.41 20.79 -11.42
N GLY A 143 -11.44 19.47 -11.20
CA GLY A 143 -11.34 18.89 -9.85
C GLY A 143 -9.98 19.18 -9.22
N ASP A 144 -8.87 18.86 -9.90
CA ASP A 144 -7.51 19.05 -9.36
C ASP A 144 -7.24 20.48 -8.92
N VAL A 145 -7.58 21.49 -9.73
CA VAL A 145 -7.28 22.89 -9.38
C VAL A 145 -8.04 23.36 -8.12
N HIS A 146 -9.14 22.71 -7.77
CA HIS A 146 -9.92 22.97 -6.56
C HIS A 146 -9.56 22.03 -5.42
N GLN A 147 -8.81 20.95 -5.68
CA GLN A 147 -8.33 20.03 -4.67
C GLN A 147 -7.28 20.73 -3.80
N PRO A 148 -7.47 20.76 -2.47
CA PRO A 148 -6.45 21.25 -1.56
C PRO A 148 -5.13 20.52 -1.82
N LEU A 149 -4.03 21.28 -1.84
CA LEU A 149 -2.65 20.81 -2.03
C LEU A 149 -2.24 20.40 -3.46
N HIS A 150 -3.16 20.32 -4.43
CA HIS A 150 -2.81 20.22 -5.85
C HIS A 150 -2.35 21.57 -6.44
N VAL A 151 -2.65 22.66 -5.72
CA VAL A 151 -1.99 23.96 -5.86
C VAL A 151 -1.27 24.25 -4.54
N GLY A 152 0.01 23.85 -4.48
CA GLY A 152 0.78 23.76 -3.24
C GLY A 152 2.12 24.50 -3.27
N PHE A 153 2.94 24.32 -2.24
CA PHE A 153 4.30 24.86 -2.21
C PHE A 153 5.32 23.84 -2.72
N LEU A 154 6.32 24.29 -3.47
CA LEU A 154 7.40 23.44 -3.96
C LEU A 154 8.14 22.73 -2.81
N GLY A 155 8.45 23.46 -1.74
CA GLY A 155 9.22 22.95 -0.60
C GLY A 155 8.44 22.01 0.31
N ASP A 156 7.10 21.95 0.20
CA ASP A 156 6.28 21.01 0.95
C ASP A 156 5.76 19.81 0.16
N LEU A 157 6.10 19.77 -1.14
CA LEU A 157 5.66 18.76 -2.10
C LEU A 157 4.14 18.58 -2.09
N GLY A 158 3.36 19.66 -2.02
CA GLY A 158 1.90 19.58 -1.90
C GLY A 158 1.49 19.03 -0.53
N GLY A 159 2.15 19.46 0.54
CA GLY A 159 1.85 19.05 1.91
C GLY A 159 2.30 17.64 2.31
N ASN A 160 2.96 16.88 1.42
CA ASN A 160 3.53 15.56 1.70
C ASN A 160 4.57 15.60 2.83
N SER A 161 5.32 16.70 2.95
CA SER A 161 6.31 16.89 4.02
C SER A 161 5.76 17.57 5.27
N ILE A 162 4.50 18.06 5.24
CA ILE A 162 3.87 18.71 6.39
C ILE A 162 3.24 17.66 7.28
N ILE A 163 3.90 17.44 8.41
CA ILE A 163 3.41 16.56 9.45
C ILE A 163 2.41 17.31 10.35
N VAL A 164 1.14 16.92 10.30
CA VAL A 164 0.04 17.46 11.09
C VAL A 164 -0.41 16.50 12.19
N ARG A 165 -1.15 17.04 13.15
CA ARG A 165 -1.90 16.23 14.13
C ARG A 165 -3.41 16.35 13.89
N TRP A 166 -4.02 15.37 13.24
CA TRP A 166 -5.47 15.33 13.00
C TRP A 166 -6.17 14.55 14.12
N TYR A 167 -7.06 15.18 14.90
CA TYR A 167 -7.64 14.60 16.12
C TYR A 167 -6.60 13.92 17.05
N ARG A 168 -5.44 14.58 17.26
CA ARG A 168 -4.28 14.12 18.05
C ARG A 168 -3.37 13.07 17.37
N ARG A 169 -3.63 12.70 16.12
CA ARG A 169 -2.90 11.68 15.34
C ARG A 169 -1.82 12.28 14.46
N LYS A 170 -0.57 11.84 14.57
CA LYS A 170 0.53 12.37 13.74
C LYS A 170 0.47 11.73 12.34
N THR A 171 0.11 12.51 11.34
CA THR A 171 0.08 12.13 9.92
C THR A 171 0.77 13.22 9.11
N ASN A 172 1.18 12.97 7.88
CA ASN A 172 1.32 14.07 6.91
C ASN A 172 -0.03 14.31 6.24
N LEU A 173 -0.09 15.24 5.29
CA LEU A 173 -1.33 15.45 4.53
C LEU A 173 -1.58 14.32 3.48
N HIS A 174 -0.71 13.29 3.40
CA HIS A 174 -0.77 12.14 2.48
C HIS A 174 -0.07 10.87 3.06
N HIS A 175 -0.78 10.02 3.81
CA HIS A 175 -0.18 8.92 4.59
C HIS A 175 0.37 7.77 3.72
N ASN A 176 1.69 7.52 3.75
CA ASN A 176 2.37 6.36 3.15
C ASN A 176 3.57 5.91 4.02
N LEU A 177 3.77 4.59 4.20
CA LEU A 177 4.92 4.04 4.93
C LEU A 177 6.21 3.98 4.10
N LEU A 178 6.07 3.90 2.77
CA LEU A 178 7.20 3.99 1.86
C LEU A 178 7.57 5.45 1.62
N GLU A 179 8.85 5.74 1.70
CA GLU A 179 9.42 7.01 1.27
C GLU A 179 9.33 7.14 -0.26
N PRO A 180 9.29 8.37 -0.82
CA PRO A 180 9.06 8.59 -2.25
C PRO A 180 10.01 7.79 -3.17
N GLN A 181 11.29 7.69 -2.80
CA GLN A 181 12.31 6.94 -3.54
C GLN A 181 12.01 5.44 -3.55
N ALA A 182 11.64 4.87 -2.40
CA ALA A 182 11.27 3.47 -2.29
C ALA A 182 9.97 3.15 -3.03
N ALA A 183 8.97 4.03 -2.92
CA ALA A 183 7.72 3.90 -3.67
C ALA A 183 7.98 3.91 -5.19
N HIS A 184 8.83 4.82 -5.67
CA HIS A 184 9.22 4.88 -7.08
C HIS A 184 9.96 3.61 -7.52
N ALA A 185 10.95 3.14 -6.77
CA ALA A 185 11.72 1.94 -7.11
C ALA A 185 10.83 0.68 -7.15
N VAL A 186 9.94 0.51 -6.17
CA VAL A 186 8.95 -0.58 -6.16
C VAL A 186 8.08 -0.52 -7.41
N GLN A 187 7.57 0.66 -7.77
CA GLN A 187 6.75 0.82 -8.97
C GLN A 187 7.50 0.48 -10.27
N GLN A 188 8.80 0.81 -10.36
CA GLN A 188 9.63 0.47 -11.53
C GLN A 188 9.94 -1.02 -11.64
N LEU A 189 10.05 -1.72 -10.51
CA LEU A 189 10.35 -3.16 -10.47
C LEU A 189 9.12 -4.03 -10.74
N LEU A 190 7.92 -3.54 -10.43
CA LEU A 190 6.69 -4.30 -10.62
C LEU A 190 6.28 -4.38 -12.10
N PRO A 191 5.73 -5.53 -12.53
CA PRO A 191 5.09 -5.63 -13.84
C PRO A 191 3.95 -4.62 -13.99
N TYR A 192 3.75 -4.13 -15.20
CA TYR A 192 2.74 -3.12 -15.51
C TYR A 192 1.31 -3.58 -15.16
N GLU A 193 1.04 -4.88 -15.26
CA GLU A 193 -0.28 -5.49 -15.10
C GLU A 193 -0.87 -5.28 -13.70
N VAL A 194 -0.03 -5.08 -12.68
CA VAL A 194 -0.49 -4.87 -11.29
C VAL A 194 -0.61 -3.40 -10.90
N LYS A 195 -0.38 -2.46 -11.82
CA LYS A 195 -0.60 -1.02 -11.60
C LYS A 195 0.07 -0.47 -10.33
N GLY A 196 1.24 -0.99 -9.98
CA GLY A 196 2.00 -0.58 -8.79
C GLY A 196 1.54 -1.21 -7.47
N ASP A 197 0.56 -2.12 -7.50
CA ASP A 197 0.13 -2.88 -6.31
C ASP A 197 1.08 -4.05 -6.04
N LEU A 198 1.96 -3.88 -5.05
CA LEU A 198 2.89 -4.92 -4.60
C LEU A 198 2.14 -6.14 -4.03
N SER A 199 0.99 -5.93 -3.38
CA SER A 199 0.26 -7.00 -2.70
C SER A 199 -0.22 -8.09 -3.67
N ALA A 200 -0.51 -7.71 -4.93
CA ALA A 200 -0.91 -8.61 -5.99
C ALA A 200 0.13 -9.70 -6.32
N TYR A 201 1.41 -9.46 -6.03
CA TYR A 201 2.50 -10.44 -6.24
C TYR A 201 3.10 -11.01 -4.96
N CYS A 202 2.68 -10.54 -3.78
CA CYS A 202 3.19 -11.08 -2.51
C CYS A 202 2.86 -12.56 -2.30
N VAL A 203 1.98 -13.18 -3.10
CA VAL A 203 1.67 -14.64 -3.03
C VAL A 203 2.42 -15.44 -4.12
N TRP A 204 3.12 -14.77 -5.04
CA TRP A 204 3.81 -15.43 -6.15
C TRP A 204 4.86 -16.47 -5.70
N PRO A 205 5.68 -16.26 -4.65
CA PRO A 205 6.63 -17.27 -4.18
C PRO A 205 6.00 -18.62 -3.82
N ASP A 206 4.82 -18.60 -3.20
CA ASP A 206 4.05 -19.81 -2.88
C ASP A 206 3.55 -20.54 -4.13
N GLN A 207 3.33 -19.84 -5.23
CA GLN A 207 2.93 -20.47 -6.49
C GLN A 207 4.13 -21.16 -7.15
N VAL A 208 5.28 -20.50 -7.17
CA VAL A 208 6.44 -20.97 -7.93
C VAL A 208 7.25 -22.04 -7.19
N ARG A 209 7.18 -22.15 -5.86
CA ARG A 209 7.90 -23.20 -5.10
C ARG A 209 7.59 -24.63 -5.57
N HIS A 210 6.46 -24.83 -6.24
CA HIS A 210 6.07 -26.12 -6.83
C HIS A 210 6.59 -26.34 -8.27
N TRP A 211 7.09 -25.30 -8.93
CA TRP A 211 7.59 -25.37 -10.30
C TRP A 211 9.00 -25.94 -10.32
N TYR A 212 9.31 -26.77 -11.31
CA TYR A 212 10.64 -27.41 -11.43
C TYR A 212 11.80 -26.40 -11.36
N LYS A 213 11.64 -25.23 -12.01
CA LYS A 213 12.64 -24.15 -12.03
C LYS A 213 12.90 -23.52 -10.65
N TYR A 214 11.89 -23.48 -9.79
CA TYR A 214 11.93 -22.79 -8.49
C TYR A 214 11.79 -23.75 -7.31
N ARG A 215 11.91 -25.06 -7.51
CA ARG A 215 11.81 -26.05 -6.42
C ARG A 215 12.79 -25.80 -5.27
N TRP A 216 13.92 -25.15 -5.56
CA TRP A 216 14.92 -24.74 -4.58
C TRP A 216 14.41 -23.67 -3.60
N THR A 217 13.33 -22.94 -3.92
CA THR A 217 12.77 -21.92 -3.04
C THR A 217 11.90 -22.50 -1.93
N SER A 218 11.51 -23.78 -2.01
CA SER A 218 10.53 -24.35 -1.07
C SER A 218 11.00 -24.32 0.39
N SER A 219 12.31 -24.47 0.67
CA SER A 219 12.84 -24.39 2.04
C SER A 219 13.06 -22.95 2.50
N LEU A 220 12.94 -21.97 1.61
CA LEU A 220 13.13 -20.55 1.92
C LEU A 220 11.92 -19.93 2.60
N HIS A 221 10.79 -20.63 2.70
CA HIS A 221 9.58 -20.13 3.36
C HIS A 221 9.62 -20.30 4.89
N PHE A 222 10.50 -21.14 5.44
CA PHE A 222 10.45 -21.48 6.86
C PHE A 222 11.83 -21.72 7.47
N ILE A 223 11.83 -22.00 8.77
CA ILE A 223 12.98 -22.41 9.58
C ILE A 223 12.51 -23.54 10.48
N ASP A 224 13.21 -24.67 10.39
CA ASP A 224 13.04 -25.78 11.30
C ASP A 224 13.96 -25.60 12.52
N THR A 225 13.37 -25.47 13.70
CA THR A 225 14.12 -25.38 14.96
C THR A 225 14.05 -26.69 15.76
N PRO A 226 15.04 -27.02 16.60
CA PRO A 226 15.00 -28.21 17.43
C PRO A 226 13.80 -28.21 18.38
N ASP A 227 13.13 -29.36 18.45
CA ASP A 227 11.93 -29.54 19.27
C ASP A 227 12.10 -29.04 20.69
N LYS A 228 11.13 -28.22 21.14
CA LYS A 228 11.05 -27.67 22.51
C LYS A 228 12.24 -26.79 22.92
N ALA A 229 13.19 -26.51 22.03
CA ALA A 229 14.29 -25.60 22.33
C ALA A 229 13.82 -24.15 22.42
N CYS A 230 12.72 -23.80 21.72
CA CYS A 230 12.10 -22.47 21.73
C CYS A 230 13.09 -21.32 21.48
N THR A 231 14.13 -21.60 20.69
CA THR A 231 15.24 -20.70 20.40
C THR A 231 15.67 -20.91 18.96
N PHE A 232 16.03 -19.81 18.29
CA PHE A 232 16.59 -19.82 16.95
C PHE A 232 18.08 -19.52 17.03
N ASP A 233 18.90 -20.31 16.35
CA ASP A 233 20.31 -20.04 16.09
C ASP A 233 20.57 -20.15 14.59
N TYR A 234 21.04 -19.07 13.96
CA TYR A 234 21.19 -19.01 12.51
C TYR A 234 22.14 -20.09 11.98
N SER A 235 23.26 -20.34 12.67
CA SER A 235 24.27 -21.30 12.19
C SER A 235 23.80 -22.75 12.30
N ARG A 236 22.99 -23.04 13.33
CA ARG A 236 22.39 -24.36 13.58
C ARG A 236 21.19 -24.62 12.66
N ASP A 237 20.30 -23.64 12.52
CA ASP A 237 18.95 -23.85 11.96
C ASP A 237 18.86 -23.40 10.49
N CYS A 238 19.67 -22.44 10.04
CA CYS A 238 19.68 -21.97 8.64
C CYS A 238 20.80 -22.62 7.83
N VAL A 239 20.72 -23.95 7.65
CA VAL A 239 21.78 -24.73 7.02
C VAL A 239 22.03 -24.25 5.58
N LYS A 240 23.27 -23.79 5.31
CA LYS A 240 23.70 -23.24 4.01
C LYS A 240 22.85 -22.04 3.54
N ASP A 241 22.34 -21.24 4.47
CA ASP A 241 21.49 -20.08 4.18
C ASP A 241 20.15 -20.42 3.49
N MET A 242 19.77 -21.70 3.43
CA MET A 242 18.57 -22.19 2.74
C MET A 242 17.34 -22.21 3.67
N CYS A 243 17.08 -21.08 4.33
CA CYS A 243 15.92 -20.84 5.19
C CYS A 243 15.38 -19.41 4.96
N VAL A 244 14.22 -19.06 5.53
CA VAL A 244 13.61 -17.71 5.33
C VAL A 244 14.50 -16.56 5.80
N ALA A 245 15.25 -16.71 6.90
CA ALA A 245 16.18 -15.68 7.35
C ALA A 245 17.32 -15.45 6.35
N GLY A 246 17.88 -16.52 5.79
CA GLY A 246 18.90 -16.44 4.74
C GLY A 246 18.36 -15.93 3.41
N ALA A 247 17.10 -16.27 3.08
CA ALA A 247 16.42 -15.75 1.90
C ALA A 247 16.25 -14.23 1.98
N ILE A 248 15.77 -13.70 3.12
CA ILE A 248 15.66 -12.26 3.34
C ILE A 248 17.01 -11.58 3.19
N GLN A 249 18.08 -12.13 3.77
CA GLN A 249 19.44 -11.60 3.59
C GLN A 249 19.84 -11.54 2.12
N ASN A 250 19.67 -12.65 1.40
CA ASN A 250 20.04 -12.78 0.00
C ASN A 250 19.29 -11.77 -0.89
N PHE A 251 17.96 -11.71 -0.80
CA PHE A 251 17.16 -10.81 -1.65
C PHE A 251 17.32 -9.34 -1.25
N THR A 252 17.59 -9.05 0.03
CA THR A 252 18.03 -7.71 0.44
C THR A 252 19.34 -7.33 -0.24
N SER A 253 20.36 -8.21 -0.20
CA SER A 253 21.64 -7.96 -0.88
C SER A 253 21.49 -7.77 -2.39
N GLN A 254 20.61 -8.54 -3.04
CA GLN A 254 20.32 -8.36 -4.47
C GLN A 254 19.69 -6.99 -4.78
N LEU A 255 18.73 -6.54 -3.98
CA LEU A 255 18.05 -5.26 -4.20
C LEU A 255 18.94 -4.05 -3.88
N LEU A 256 19.91 -4.18 -2.97
CA LEU A 256 20.89 -3.11 -2.72
C LEU A 256 21.70 -2.74 -3.99
N HIS A 257 21.90 -3.68 -4.92
CA HIS A 257 22.55 -3.41 -6.20
C HIS A 257 21.70 -2.59 -7.21
N TYR A 258 20.42 -2.35 -6.91
CA TYR A 258 19.53 -1.54 -7.77
C TYR A 258 20.09 -0.13 -8.01
N ARG A 259 20.65 0.50 -6.96
CA ARG A 259 21.17 1.88 -7.04
C ARG A 259 22.51 1.98 -7.75
N GLU A 260 23.34 0.95 -7.66
CA GLU A 260 24.70 0.97 -8.21
C GLU A 260 24.72 0.97 -9.75
N GLY A 261 23.54 0.87 -10.40
CA GLY A 261 23.44 0.72 -11.85
C GLY A 261 24.16 -0.52 -12.35
N SER A 262 24.41 -1.48 -11.44
CA SER A 262 25.21 -2.65 -11.75
C SER A 262 24.43 -3.49 -12.77
N THR A 263 25.02 -3.63 -13.95
CA THR A 263 24.46 -4.43 -15.05
C THR A 263 24.70 -5.91 -14.83
N ASP A 264 24.73 -6.38 -13.57
CA ASP A 264 24.85 -7.81 -13.31
C ASP A 264 23.51 -8.48 -13.69
N ARG A 265 23.43 -8.84 -14.98
CA ARG A 265 22.30 -9.51 -15.65
C ARG A 265 21.90 -10.84 -15.01
N ARG A 266 22.56 -11.26 -13.93
CA ARG A 266 22.29 -12.50 -13.20
C ARG A 266 21.07 -12.42 -12.29
N TYR A 267 20.71 -11.24 -11.77
CA TYR A 267 19.59 -11.10 -10.84
C TYR A 267 18.35 -10.49 -11.50
N ASN A 268 17.21 -11.13 -11.27
CA ASN A 268 15.91 -10.57 -11.60
C ASN A 268 15.41 -9.79 -10.38
N LEU A 269 15.59 -8.46 -10.38
CA LEU A 269 15.25 -7.61 -9.23
C LEU A 269 13.74 -7.57 -8.94
N THR A 270 12.90 -7.82 -9.95
CA THR A 270 11.46 -8.03 -9.73
C THR A 270 11.21 -9.27 -8.89
N GLU A 271 11.87 -10.40 -9.21
CA GLU A 271 11.80 -11.61 -8.38
C GLU A 271 12.35 -11.36 -6.98
N ALA A 272 13.47 -10.64 -6.86
CA ALA A 272 14.04 -10.30 -5.56
C ALA A 272 13.08 -9.48 -4.68
N LEU A 273 12.38 -8.50 -5.27
CA LEU A 273 11.34 -7.73 -4.58
C LEU A 273 10.18 -8.63 -4.14
N MET A 274 9.63 -9.44 -5.04
CA MET A 274 8.51 -10.34 -4.74
C MET A 274 8.87 -11.35 -3.64
N PHE A 275 10.08 -11.95 -3.72
CA PHE A 275 10.58 -12.87 -2.70
C PHE A 275 10.80 -12.17 -1.36
N LEU A 276 11.46 -11.01 -1.33
CA LEU A 276 11.68 -10.27 -0.08
C LEU A 276 10.35 -9.92 0.60
N SER A 277 9.37 -9.41 -0.15
CA SER A 277 8.07 -9.03 0.37
C SER A 277 7.31 -10.22 0.97
N HIS A 278 7.32 -11.38 0.29
CA HIS A 278 6.71 -12.60 0.79
C HIS A 278 7.42 -13.15 2.03
N PHE A 279 8.74 -13.30 1.97
CA PHE A 279 9.53 -13.90 3.05
C PHE A 279 9.55 -13.02 4.31
N MET A 280 9.40 -11.70 4.16
CA MET A 280 9.17 -10.82 5.31
C MET A 280 7.83 -11.10 5.99
N GLY A 281 6.81 -11.54 5.25
CA GLY A 281 5.56 -12.07 5.81
C GLY A 281 5.78 -13.41 6.52
N ASP A 282 6.38 -14.38 5.83
CA ASP A 282 6.62 -15.75 6.33
C ASP A 282 7.42 -15.76 7.64
N ILE A 283 8.54 -15.01 7.71
CA ILE A 283 9.36 -14.97 8.94
C ILE A 283 8.59 -14.42 10.14
N HIS A 284 7.52 -13.65 9.93
CA HIS A 284 6.67 -13.12 10.99
C HIS A 284 5.55 -14.10 11.39
N GLN A 285 5.24 -15.11 10.57
CA GLN A 285 4.30 -16.17 10.90
C GLN A 285 4.97 -17.13 11.91
N PRO A 286 4.50 -17.21 13.18
CA PRO A 286 5.16 -17.99 14.21
C PRO A 286 5.43 -19.46 13.84
N MET A 287 4.50 -20.12 13.16
CA MET A 287 4.61 -21.54 12.77
C MET A 287 5.54 -21.77 11.57
N HIS A 288 5.97 -20.73 10.85
CA HIS A 288 7.06 -20.82 9.87
C HIS A 288 8.44 -20.83 10.53
N VAL A 289 8.53 -20.56 11.83
CA VAL A 289 9.73 -20.75 12.65
C VAL A 289 9.37 -21.70 13.80
N GLY A 290 9.04 -22.95 13.43
CA GLY A 290 8.47 -23.97 14.30
C GLY A 290 9.42 -25.14 14.58
N PHE A 291 8.87 -26.25 15.06
CA PHE A 291 9.65 -27.46 15.36
C PHE A 291 9.82 -28.35 14.12
N THR A 292 11.00 -28.97 14.01
CA THR A 292 11.32 -29.88 12.91
C THR A 292 10.42 -31.12 12.89
N SER A 293 10.13 -31.72 14.05
CA SER A 293 9.42 -33.00 14.08
C SER A 293 7.94 -32.93 13.70
N ASP A 294 7.35 -31.74 13.79
CA ASP A 294 5.94 -31.50 13.44
C ASP A 294 5.75 -30.67 12.16
N GLU A 295 6.85 -30.45 11.42
CA GLU A 295 6.87 -29.63 10.19
C GLU A 295 6.25 -28.24 10.43
N GLY A 296 6.63 -27.59 11.53
CA GLY A 296 6.03 -26.32 11.94
C GLY A 296 4.53 -26.45 12.23
N GLY A 297 4.10 -27.54 12.85
CA GLY A 297 2.71 -27.84 13.20
C GLY A 297 1.83 -28.33 12.04
N ASN A 298 2.39 -28.59 10.86
CA ASN A 298 1.63 -29.16 9.74
C ASN A 298 1.12 -30.57 10.05
N THR A 299 1.88 -31.36 10.80
CA THR A 299 1.49 -32.74 11.18
C THR A 299 0.60 -32.80 12.42
N ILE A 300 0.33 -31.67 13.09
CA ILE A 300 -0.58 -31.61 14.24
C ILE A 300 -2.00 -31.42 13.70
N GLU A 301 -2.65 -32.52 13.35
CA GLU A 301 -4.03 -32.52 12.88
C GLU A 301 -4.99 -32.15 14.02
N LEU A 302 -5.97 -31.30 13.71
CA LEU A 302 -6.96 -30.80 14.68
C LEU A 302 -8.25 -30.36 13.99
N ARG A 303 -9.19 -29.82 14.75
CA ARG A 303 -10.37 -29.15 14.21
C ARG A 303 -10.33 -27.67 14.52
N TRP A 304 -10.58 -26.83 13.51
CA TRP A 304 -10.87 -25.42 13.70
C TRP A 304 -12.39 -25.25 13.67
N PHE A 305 -12.98 -24.93 14.81
CA PHE A 305 -14.43 -24.98 15.02
C PHE A 305 -15.03 -26.31 14.52
N ARG A 306 -15.74 -26.26 13.37
CA ARG A 306 -16.49 -27.39 12.83
C ARG A 306 -15.72 -28.18 11.77
N HIS A 307 -14.68 -27.64 11.14
CA HIS A 307 -13.94 -28.31 10.07
C HIS A 307 -12.58 -28.82 10.53
N LYS A 308 -12.03 -29.79 9.78
CA LYS A 308 -10.68 -30.31 10.00
C LYS A 308 -9.65 -29.30 9.48
N SER A 309 -8.54 -29.17 10.19
CA SER A 309 -7.40 -28.33 9.84
C SER A 309 -6.12 -28.94 10.45
N ASN A 310 -5.00 -28.23 10.37
CA ASN A 310 -3.80 -28.51 11.15
C ASN A 310 -3.33 -27.23 11.87
N LEU A 311 -2.45 -27.34 12.85
CA LEU A 311 -2.01 -26.19 13.65
C LEU A 311 -1.33 -25.11 12.79
N HIS A 312 -0.53 -25.49 11.81
CA HIS A 312 0.12 -24.55 10.90
C HIS A 312 -0.91 -23.70 10.13
N HIS A 313 -1.88 -24.35 9.49
CA HIS A 313 -2.94 -23.71 8.72
C HIS A 313 -3.85 -22.83 9.59
N VAL A 314 -4.01 -23.17 10.88
CA VAL A 314 -4.72 -22.29 11.83
C VAL A 314 -4.06 -20.91 11.94
N TRP A 315 -2.73 -20.88 12.01
CA TRP A 315 -1.94 -19.65 12.13
C TRP A 315 -1.73 -18.93 10.80
N ASP A 316 -1.57 -19.66 9.69
CA ASP A 316 -1.49 -19.06 8.35
C ASP A 316 -2.79 -18.37 7.93
N ARG A 317 -3.94 -18.96 8.28
CA ARG A 317 -5.19 -18.61 7.60
C ARG A 317 -6.43 -18.58 8.48
N GLU A 318 -6.68 -19.60 9.30
CA GLU A 318 -7.98 -19.77 9.94
C GLU A 318 -8.32 -18.65 10.92
N ILE A 319 -7.34 -18.19 11.72
CA ILE A 319 -7.53 -17.05 12.63
C ILE A 319 -7.90 -15.79 11.84
N ILE A 320 -7.21 -15.52 10.73
CA ILE A 320 -7.45 -14.34 9.89
C ILE A 320 -8.85 -14.40 9.27
N LEU A 321 -9.22 -15.52 8.64
CA LEU A 321 -10.53 -15.71 8.03
C LEU A 321 -11.68 -15.63 9.03
N THR A 322 -11.48 -16.14 10.25
CA THR A 322 -12.49 -16.05 11.31
C THR A 322 -12.67 -14.59 11.73
N ALA A 323 -11.57 -13.85 11.95
CA ALA A 323 -11.64 -12.43 12.29
C ALA A 323 -12.30 -11.59 11.18
N LEU A 324 -11.94 -11.82 9.92
CA LEU A 324 -12.55 -11.16 8.75
C LEU A 324 -14.06 -11.33 8.72
N LYS A 325 -14.51 -12.57 8.91
CA LYS A 325 -15.93 -12.90 8.89
C LYS A 325 -16.68 -12.29 10.07
N ASP A 326 -16.12 -12.40 11.27
CA ASP A 326 -16.84 -12.08 12.51
C ASP A 326 -16.84 -10.58 12.84
N TYR A 327 -15.80 -9.84 12.43
CA TYR A 327 -15.63 -8.42 12.80
C TYR A 327 -15.56 -7.45 11.62
N TYR A 328 -15.31 -7.94 10.40
CA TYR A 328 -15.01 -7.07 9.26
C TYR A 328 -15.85 -7.39 8.01
N GLU A 329 -16.94 -8.13 8.15
CA GLU A 329 -17.87 -8.44 7.03
C GLU A 329 -17.21 -9.13 5.81
N ASN A 330 -16.07 -9.81 6.03
CA ASN A 330 -15.17 -10.37 5.00
C ASN A 330 -14.46 -9.32 4.13
N ASP A 331 -14.37 -8.09 4.61
CA ASP A 331 -13.65 -6.99 3.96
C ASP A 331 -12.20 -6.92 4.48
N MET A 332 -11.25 -7.17 3.59
CA MET A 332 -9.82 -7.10 3.88
C MET A 332 -9.35 -5.67 4.15
N ASP A 333 -9.94 -4.67 3.50
CA ASP A 333 -9.55 -3.28 3.63
C ASP A 333 -9.93 -2.76 5.02
N LEU A 334 -11.08 -3.18 5.56
CA LEU A 334 -11.48 -2.86 6.93
C LEU A 334 -10.56 -3.50 7.97
N LEU A 335 -10.15 -4.76 7.77
CA LEU A 335 -9.16 -5.40 8.64
C LEU A 335 -7.81 -4.67 8.58
N GLN A 336 -7.33 -4.35 7.38
CA GLN A 336 -6.09 -3.61 7.18
C GLN A 336 -6.15 -2.25 7.90
N GLN A 337 -7.20 -1.46 7.68
CA GLN A 337 -7.39 -0.16 8.34
C GLN A 337 -7.41 -0.28 9.87
N ALA A 338 -8.00 -1.35 10.41
CA ALA A 338 -7.99 -1.61 11.86
C ALA A 338 -6.58 -1.93 12.39
N ILE A 339 -5.81 -2.73 11.65
CA ILE A 339 -4.40 -3.03 12.00
C ILE A 339 -3.55 -1.76 11.92
N GLU A 340 -3.69 -0.99 10.85
CA GLU A 340 -3.02 0.30 10.66
C GLU A 340 -3.33 1.26 11.80
N GLY A 341 -4.61 1.47 12.11
CA GLY A 341 -5.04 2.33 13.22
C GLY A 341 -4.40 1.95 14.56
N ASN A 342 -4.16 0.65 14.80
CA ASN A 342 -3.55 0.18 16.04
C ASN A 342 -2.07 0.56 16.18
N PHE A 343 -1.31 0.62 15.09
CA PHE A 343 0.10 1.01 15.13
C PHE A 343 0.35 2.48 14.77
N THR A 344 -0.59 3.17 14.14
CA THR A 344 -0.47 4.62 13.90
C THR A 344 -0.87 5.45 15.11
N ASP A 345 -1.91 5.04 15.85
CA ASP A 345 -2.46 5.84 16.97
C ASP A 345 -3.08 5.00 18.10
N GLY A 346 -2.97 3.68 18.01
CA GLY A 346 -3.57 2.75 18.95
C GLY A 346 -2.56 2.12 19.90
N ILE A 347 -2.88 0.89 20.31
CA ILE A 347 -2.14 0.16 21.35
C ILE A 347 -0.69 -0.17 21.00
N TRP A 348 -0.29 -0.05 19.74
CA TRP A 348 1.07 -0.35 19.27
C TRP A 348 1.85 0.88 18.83
N TYR A 349 1.30 2.09 18.96
CA TYR A 349 1.94 3.33 18.53
C TYR A 349 3.38 3.47 19.06
N ASP A 350 3.56 3.30 20.38
CA ASP A 350 4.87 3.42 21.02
C ASP A 350 5.82 2.26 20.62
N ASP A 351 5.25 1.08 20.31
CA ASP A 351 6.01 -0.12 19.93
C ASP A 351 6.66 0.02 18.54
N VAL A 352 6.06 0.78 17.60
CA VAL A 352 6.52 0.88 16.19
C VAL A 352 7.99 1.29 16.10
N SER A 353 8.44 2.21 16.95
CA SER A 353 9.85 2.64 17.00
C SER A 353 10.79 1.46 17.23
N SER A 354 10.45 0.57 18.17
CA SER A 354 11.22 -0.65 18.47
C SER A 354 11.12 -1.72 17.39
N TRP A 355 10.05 -1.71 16.58
CA TRP A 355 9.92 -2.64 15.45
C TRP A 355 10.86 -2.28 14.31
N LYS A 356 11.10 -0.96 14.14
CA LYS A 356 12.03 -0.38 13.16
C LYS A 356 13.48 -0.36 13.64
N ASP A 357 13.75 -0.77 14.88
CA ASP A 357 15.10 -0.85 15.43
C ASP A 357 15.87 -2.02 14.78
N CYS A 358 16.70 -1.65 13.79
CA CYS A 358 17.48 -2.53 12.93
C CYS A 358 18.72 -1.80 12.39
N ASP A 359 19.88 -1.99 13.03
CA ASP A 359 21.14 -1.36 12.62
C ASP A 359 21.72 -1.95 11.32
N ASN A 360 21.47 -3.23 11.07
CA ASN A 360 21.96 -3.92 9.88
C ASN A 360 20.88 -4.86 9.34
N LEU A 361 20.34 -4.50 8.17
CA LEU A 361 19.30 -5.25 7.45
C LEU A 361 19.64 -6.74 7.29
N LEU A 362 20.91 -7.10 7.17
CA LEU A 362 21.33 -8.50 7.01
C LEU A 362 21.27 -9.30 8.31
N SER A 363 21.36 -8.66 9.48
CA SER A 363 21.28 -9.34 10.78
C SER A 363 19.88 -9.39 11.38
N CYS A 364 19.01 -8.44 11.02
CA CYS A 364 17.68 -8.29 11.60
C CYS A 364 16.73 -9.50 11.39
N PRO A 365 16.81 -10.28 10.30
CA PRO A 365 16.01 -11.49 10.15
C PRO A 365 16.18 -12.47 11.32
N THR A 366 17.37 -12.52 11.95
CA THR A 366 17.62 -13.36 13.13
C THR A 366 16.78 -12.93 14.34
N LYS A 367 16.58 -11.63 14.55
CA LYS A 367 15.68 -11.09 15.59
C LYS A 367 14.24 -11.49 15.29
N TYR A 368 13.81 -11.41 14.04
CA TYR A 368 12.42 -11.69 13.64
C TYR A 368 12.10 -13.18 13.81
N ALA A 369 13.03 -14.06 13.41
CA ALA A 369 12.92 -15.49 13.62
C ALA A 369 12.88 -15.86 15.12
N ALA A 370 13.76 -15.27 15.93
CA ALA A 370 13.78 -15.48 17.37
C ALA A 370 12.47 -15.06 18.06
N GLU A 371 11.86 -13.96 17.62
CA GLU A 371 10.52 -13.56 18.06
C GLU A 371 9.45 -14.57 17.66
N SER A 372 9.47 -15.06 16.41
CA SER A 372 8.50 -16.03 15.89
C SER A 372 8.52 -17.35 16.64
N ILE A 373 9.70 -17.96 16.88
CA ILE A 373 9.79 -19.22 17.65
C ILE A 373 9.36 -19.02 19.12
N SER A 374 9.69 -17.87 19.72
CA SER A 374 9.24 -17.53 21.07
C SER A 374 7.71 -17.46 21.15
N ILE A 375 7.07 -16.87 20.14
CA ILE A 375 5.61 -16.79 20.04
C ILE A 375 5.01 -18.17 19.76
N ALA A 376 5.61 -18.97 18.87
CA ALA A 376 5.15 -20.31 18.57
C ALA A 376 5.07 -21.16 19.85
N CYS A 377 6.14 -21.16 20.66
CA CYS A 377 6.16 -21.88 21.93
C CYS A 377 5.18 -21.32 22.97
N LYS A 378 5.11 -20.00 23.10
CA LYS A 378 4.30 -19.35 24.14
C LYS A 378 2.80 -19.43 23.85
N TRP A 379 2.41 -19.39 22.58
CA TRP A 379 1.02 -19.16 22.16
C TRP A 379 0.49 -20.22 21.21
N ALA A 380 1.27 -20.63 20.21
CA ALA A 380 0.81 -21.54 19.18
C ALA A 380 0.70 -22.98 19.67
N TYR A 381 1.81 -23.57 20.09
CA TYR A 381 1.85 -24.94 20.64
C TYR A 381 1.20 -25.04 22.03
N LYS A 382 1.08 -23.91 22.76
CA LYS A 382 0.65 -23.92 24.16
C LYS A 382 -0.81 -24.35 24.29
N GLY A 383 -1.01 -25.53 24.89
CA GLY A 383 -2.33 -26.08 25.21
C GLY A 383 -3.00 -26.80 24.03
N VAL A 384 -2.28 -27.04 22.94
CA VAL A 384 -2.78 -27.79 21.77
C VAL A 384 -2.38 -29.25 21.91
N ASN A 385 -3.35 -30.15 21.71
CA ASN A 385 -3.13 -31.58 21.56
C ASN A 385 -3.64 -32.02 20.20
N GLU A 386 -3.03 -33.04 19.61
CA GLU A 386 -3.50 -33.64 18.36
C GLU A 386 -4.95 -34.14 18.50
N GLY A 387 -5.75 -33.93 17.47
CA GLY A 387 -7.18 -34.26 17.42
C GLY A 387 -8.11 -33.33 18.21
N ALA A 388 -7.57 -32.32 18.91
CA ALA A 388 -8.37 -31.37 19.66
C ALA A 388 -9.20 -30.45 18.74
N THR A 389 -10.25 -29.83 19.31
CA THR A 389 -10.99 -28.75 18.65
C THR A 389 -10.56 -27.41 19.23
N LEU A 390 -10.01 -26.54 18.39
CA LEU A 390 -9.74 -25.15 18.71
C LEU A 390 -10.94 -24.30 18.25
N ALA A 391 -11.41 -23.42 19.13
CA ALA A 391 -12.59 -22.57 18.90
C ALA A 391 -12.38 -21.21 19.61
N ASP A 392 -13.43 -20.60 20.14
CA ASP A 392 -13.45 -19.23 20.68
C ASP A 392 -12.30 -18.93 21.66
N GLU A 393 -12.07 -19.78 22.66
CA GLU A 393 -11.01 -19.54 23.66
C GLU A 393 -9.61 -19.42 23.02
N TYR A 394 -9.31 -20.26 22.04
CA TYR A 394 -8.04 -20.21 21.32
C TYR A 394 -8.01 -19.01 20.36
N PHE A 395 -9.12 -18.77 19.65
CA PHE A 395 -9.25 -17.66 18.71
C PHE A 395 -9.06 -16.30 19.41
N ASP A 396 -9.86 -16.00 20.43
CA ASP A 396 -9.88 -14.71 21.12
C ASP A 396 -8.53 -14.35 21.73
N SER A 397 -7.81 -15.36 22.23
CA SER A 397 -6.52 -15.16 22.88
C SER A 397 -5.34 -15.06 21.92
N ARG A 398 -5.44 -15.63 20.70
CA ARG A 398 -4.33 -15.64 19.71
C ARG A 398 -4.53 -14.63 18.58
N MET A 399 -5.77 -14.22 18.29
CA MET A 399 -6.07 -13.22 17.25
C MET A 399 -5.26 -11.93 17.42
N PRO A 400 -5.16 -11.30 18.61
CA PRO A 400 -4.35 -10.09 18.78
C PRO A 400 -2.86 -10.28 18.46
N ILE A 401 -2.35 -11.51 18.61
CA ILE A 401 -0.95 -11.85 18.34
C ILE A 401 -0.73 -11.96 16.84
N VAL A 402 -1.63 -12.64 16.13
CA VAL A 402 -1.62 -12.72 14.66
C VAL A 402 -1.66 -11.32 14.06
N MET A 403 -2.59 -10.46 14.52
CA MET A 403 -2.68 -9.08 14.03
C MET A 403 -1.41 -8.27 14.31
N LYS A 404 -0.78 -8.47 15.47
CA LYS A 404 0.51 -7.82 15.79
C LYS A 404 1.63 -8.29 14.85
N ARG A 405 1.68 -9.58 14.50
CA ARG A 405 2.70 -10.12 13.56
C ARG A 405 2.49 -9.60 12.13
N ILE A 406 1.25 -9.47 11.68
CA ILE A 406 0.93 -8.82 10.40
C ILE A 406 1.42 -7.36 10.39
N ALA A 407 1.12 -6.59 11.44
CA ALA A 407 1.59 -5.21 11.59
C ALA A 407 3.13 -5.12 11.58
N GLN A 408 3.80 -5.97 12.36
CA GLN A 408 5.26 -6.01 12.42
C GLN A 408 5.88 -6.35 11.05
N GLY A 409 5.33 -7.33 10.34
CA GLY A 409 5.78 -7.70 9.00
C GLY A 409 5.67 -6.54 8.02
N GLY A 410 4.52 -5.86 7.96
CA GLY A 410 4.30 -4.71 7.08
C GLY A 410 5.22 -3.52 7.42
N VAL A 411 5.33 -3.15 8.70
CA VAL A 411 6.20 -2.06 9.16
C VAL A 411 7.68 -2.34 8.86
N ARG A 412 8.14 -3.57 9.10
CA ARG A 412 9.54 -3.97 8.84
C ARG A 412 9.83 -4.10 7.35
N LEU A 413 8.88 -4.57 6.55
CA LEU A 413 9.03 -4.58 5.09
C LEU A 413 9.20 -3.16 4.55
N ALA A 414 8.35 -2.22 4.97
CA ALA A 414 8.47 -0.82 4.58
C ALA A 414 9.82 -0.22 5.00
N MET A 415 10.27 -0.52 6.23
CA MET A 415 11.60 -0.11 6.70
C MET A 415 12.73 -0.67 5.83
N PHE A 416 12.69 -1.95 5.46
CA PHE A 416 13.68 -2.57 4.58
C PHE A 416 13.71 -1.86 3.24
N LEU A 417 12.55 -1.68 2.60
CA LEU A 417 12.46 -1.04 1.29
C LEU A 417 12.92 0.42 1.32
N ASN A 418 12.58 1.17 2.38
CA ASN A 418 13.07 2.54 2.58
C ASN A 418 14.60 2.56 2.73
N GLN A 419 15.21 1.67 3.51
CA GLN A 419 16.67 1.64 3.66
C GLN A 419 17.39 1.14 2.39
N ILE A 420 16.79 0.23 1.62
CA ILE A 420 17.37 -0.30 0.38
C ILE A 420 17.35 0.77 -0.72
N PHE A 421 16.25 1.51 -0.86
CA PHE A 421 16.03 2.43 -1.97
C PHE A 421 16.17 3.92 -1.60
N GLY A 422 16.16 4.26 -0.32
CA GLY A 422 16.31 5.62 0.19
C GLY A 422 17.73 6.16 0.06
N ASP A 423 17.87 7.48 0.15
CA ASP A 423 19.16 8.17 -0.01
C ASP A 423 20.06 8.01 1.22
N ALA A 424 21.34 7.76 1.01
CA ALA A 424 22.30 7.47 2.09
C ALA A 424 22.67 8.70 2.95
N ASP A 425 22.11 9.88 2.63
CA ASP A 425 22.55 11.16 3.19
C ASP A 425 21.75 11.66 4.41
N GLU A 426 20.69 10.98 4.85
CA GLU A 426 19.97 11.40 6.07
C GLU A 426 20.48 10.76 7.38
N GLY A 427 21.53 9.91 7.31
CA GLY A 427 22.03 9.15 8.47
C GLY A 427 23.31 9.65 9.15
N LEU A 428 24.02 10.64 8.59
CA LEU A 428 25.30 11.13 9.13
C LEU A 428 25.25 12.64 9.41
N ALA A 429 24.37 13.06 10.31
CA ALA A 429 24.60 14.30 11.04
C ALA A 429 25.89 14.15 11.85
N SER A 430 26.99 14.71 11.34
CA SER A 430 28.27 14.78 12.03
C SER A 430 28.09 15.44 13.41
N PRO A 431 28.63 14.87 14.50
CA PRO A 431 28.67 15.56 15.77
C PRO A 431 29.68 16.70 15.66
N THR A 432 29.18 17.94 15.66
CA THR A 432 29.98 19.13 16.02
C THR A 432 29.92 19.37 17.51
#